data_AF-Q0I456-F1
#
_entry.id   AF-Q0I456-F1
#
_cell.length_a   1.000
_cell.length_b   1.000
_cell.length_c   1.000
_cell.angle_alpha   90.00
_cell.angle_beta   90.00
_cell.angle_gamma   90.00
#
_symmetry.space_group_name_H-M   'P 1'
#
loop_
_entity.id
_entity.type
_entity.pdbx_description
1 polymer ?
#
loop_
_entity_poly.entity_id
_entity_poly.type
_entity_poly.pdbx_seq_one_letter_code
_entity_poly.pdbx_strand_id
1 'polypeptide(L)'
;MYISRNMEQWNEFLDLMRKAFEQGKEQELLTLLLTADERDAVALRVQIVSQLLDKSLAQREIQQILNTSAATITRGSNMIKIMPPEFMDWVKQQLNHNNKNELGSD
;
A
#
# COMPACT_ATOMS: atom_id res chain seq x y z
N MET A 1 -15.07 -0.71 9.11
CA MET A 1 -14.04 0.18 8.55
C MET A 1 -14.74 1.29 7.79
N TYR A 2 -14.36 2.54 8.01
CA TYR A 2 -14.88 3.65 7.21
C TYR A 2 -14.12 3.72 5.88
N ILE A 3 -14.85 3.81 4.76
CA ILE A 3 -14.28 3.81 3.40
C ILE A 3 -14.37 5.21 2.80
N SER A 4 -15.57 5.74 2.61
CA SER A 4 -15.83 7.06 2.03
C SER A 4 -17.17 7.61 2.52
N ARG A 5 -17.35 8.94 2.43
CA ARG A 5 -18.65 9.61 2.67
C ARG A 5 -19.61 9.37 1.51
N ASN A 6 -19.09 9.30 0.29
CA ASN A 6 -19.85 9.04 -0.92
C ASN A 6 -19.32 7.74 -1.55
N MET A 7 -20.09 6.67 -1.39
CA MET A 7 -19.74 5.35 -1.93
C MET A 7 -19.92 5.26 -3.45
N GLU A 8 -20.81 6.05 -4.04
CA GLU A 8 -21.03 6.06 -5.48
C GLU A 8 -19.81 6.63 -6.21
N GLN A 9 -19.34 7.81 -5.80
CA GLN A 9 -18.10 8.42 -6.32
C GLN A 9 -16.87 7.54 -6.08
N TRP A 10 -16.82 6.83 -4.95
CA TRP A 10 -15.74 5.88 -4.69
C TRP A 10 -15.78 4.70 -5.67
N ASN A 11 -16.96 4.15 -5.95
CA ASN A 11 -17.10 3.06 -6.92
C ASN A 11 -16.80 3.51 -8.36
N GLU A 12 -17.20 4.73 -8.75
CA GLU A 12 -16.82 5.33 -10.03
C GLU A 12 -15.29 5.47 -10.17
N PHE A 13 -14.61 5.91 -9.10
CA PHE A 13 -13.16 5.94 -9.06
C PHE A 13 -12.55 4.54 -9.21
N LEU A 14 -13.09 3.52 -8.53
CA LEU A 14 -12.60 2.14 -8.68
C LEU A 14 -12.78 1.61 -10.10
N ASP A 15 -13.89 1.92 -10.77
CA ASP A 15 -14.15 1.53 -12.15
C ASP A 15 -13.18 2.22 -13.13
N LEU A 16 -12.95 3.53 -12.93
CA LEU A 16 -11.96 4.28 -13.72
C LEU A 16 -10.55 3.73 -13.53
N MET A 17 -10.16 3.43 -12.28
CA MET A 17 -8.87 2.81 -11.97
C MET A 17 -8.71 1.47 -12.67
N ARG A 18 -9.72 0.57 -12.62
CA ARG A 18 -9.65 -0.72 -13.32
C ARG A 18 -9.43 -0.55 -14.82
N LYS A 19 -10.20 0.33 -15.46
CA LYS A 19 -10.05 0.65 -16.89
C LYS A 19 -8.66 1.19 -17.23
N ALA A 20 -8.09 2.01 -16.34
CA ALA A 20 -6.74 2.53 -16.53
C ALA A 20 -5.68 1.42 -16.46
N PHE A 21 -5.75 0.53 -15.47
CA PHE A 21 -4.84 -0.61 -15.37
C PHE A 21 -4.98 -1.59 -16.55
N GLU A 22 -6.19 -1.86 -17.00
CA GLU A 22 -6.42 -2.71 -18.19
C GLU A 22 -5.82 -2.12 -19.47
N GLN A 23 -5.71 -0.79 -19.56
CA GLN A 23 -5.20 -0.06 -20.73
C GLN A 23 -3.76 0.42 -20.58
N GLY A 24 -3.07 0.11 -19.48
CA GLY A 24 -1.71 0.60 -19.20
C GLY A 24 -1.63 2.12 -19.04
N LYS A 25 -2.63 2.71 -18.37
CA LYS A 25 -2.81 4.16 -18.13
C LYS A 25 -2.80 4.55 -16.66
N GLU A 26 -2.43 3.64 -15.78
CA GLU A 26 -2.39 3.84 -14.34
C GLU A 26 -1.42 4.95 -13.92
N GLN A 27 -0.27 5.07 -14.60
CA GLN A 27 0.74 6.09 -14.27
C GLN A 27 0.22 7.50 -14.56
N GLU A 28 -0.35 7.73 -15.74
CA GLU A 28 -0.92 9.03 -16.11
C GLU A 28 -2.12 9.37 -15.23
N LEU A 29 -3.01 8.40 -14.95
CA LEU A 29 -4.17 8.61 -14.09
C LEU A 29 -3.78 8.96 -12.66
N LEU A 30 -2.85 8.22 -12.05
CA LEU A 30 -2.38 8.51 -10.70
C LEU A 30 -1.59 9.82 -10.63
N THR A 31 -0.89 10.19 -11.70
CA THR A 31 -0.21 11.50 -11.80
C THR A 31 -1.21 12.66 -11.88
N LEU A 32 -2.34 12.46 -12.56
CA LEU A 32 -3.42 13.44 -12.65
C LEU A 32 -4.16 13.64 -11.32
N LEU A 33 -4.42 12.54 -10.59
CA LEU A 33 -5.27 12.57 -9.40
C LEU A 33 -4.53 12.88 -8.10
N LEU A 34 -3.26 12.49 -8.01
CA LEU A 34 -2.47 12.61 -6.78
C LEU A 34 -1.39 13.67 -6.95
N THR A 35 -1.11 14.39 -5.88
CA THR A 35 0.11 15.19 -5.74
C THR A 35 1.35 14.29 -5.62
N ALA A 36 2.55 14.87 -5.78
CA ALA A 36 3.79 14.13 -5.59
C ALA A 36 3.88 13.53 -4.17
N ASP A 37 3.60 14.34 -3.16
CA ASP A 37 3.60 13.91 -1.75
C ASP A 37 2.62 12.76 -1.48
N GLU A 38 1.45 12.77 -2.13
CA GLU A 38 0.48 11.68 -1.99
C GLU A 38 0.96 10.38 -2.64
N ARG A 39 1.62 10.45 -3.80
CA ARG A 39 2.23 9.26 -4.44
C ARG A 39 3.32 8.68 -3.54
N ASP A 40 4.19 9.52 -2.99
CA ASP A 40 5.24 9.10 -2.06
C ASP A 40 4.62 8.51 -0.78
N ALA A 41 3.55 9.11 -0.27
CA ALA A 41 2.84 8.59 0.90
C ALA A 41 2.19 7.23 0.63
N VAL A 42 1.68 6.96 -0.57
CA VAL A 42 1.16 5.64 -0.96
C VAL A 42 2.29 4.62 -1.00
N ALA A 43 3.41 4.93 -1.67
CA ALA A 43 4.58 4.05 -1.74
C ALA A 43 5.13 3.73 -0.34
N LEU A 44 5.27 4.74 0.52
CA LEU A 44 5.69 4.58 1.91
C LEU A 44 4.73 3.66 2.69
N ARG A 45 3.41 3.79 2.51
CA ARG A 45 2.44 2.90 3.17
C ARG A 45 2.58 1.45 2.74
N VAL A 46 2.91 1.18 1.48
CA VAL A 46 3.21 -0.17 0.99
C VAL A 46 4.45 -0.73 1.71
N GLN A 47 5.52 0.05 1.82
CA GLN A 47 6.73 -0.35 2.55
C GLN A 47 6.43 -0.64 4.03
N ILE A 48 5.65 0.21 4.70
CA ILE A 48 5.21 0.01 6.09
C ILE A 48 4.46 -1.32 6.23
N VAL A 49 3.50 -1.60 5.35
CA VAL A 49 2.73 -2.86 5.39
C VAL A 49 3.65 -4.06 5.17
N SER A 50 4.58 -3.98 4.22
CA SER A 50 5.56 -5.05 3.98
C SER A 50 6.39 -5.38 5.23
N GLN A 51 6.96 -4.35 5.88
CA GLN A 51 7.79 -4.54 7.07
C GLN A 51 6.97 -5.08 8.26
N LEU A 52 5.74 -4.61 8.44
CA LEU A 52 4.85 -5.10 9.49
C LEU A 52 4.41 -6.56 9.28
N LEU A 53 4.30 -7.02 8.03
CA LEU A 53 3.94 -8.40 7.70
C LEU A 53 5.10 -9.38 7.81
N ASP A 54 6.34 -8.90 7.61
CA ASP A 54 7.55 -9.68 7.81
C ASP A 54 7.78 -10.03 9.29
N LYS A 55 7.38 -9.12 10.20
CA LYS A 55 7.46 -9.29 11.67
C LYS A 55 8.90 -9.46 12.21
N SER A 56 9.93 -9.24 11.40
CA SER A 56 11.34 -9.32 11.82
C SER A 56 11.78 -8.10 12.64
N LEU A 57 11.18 -6.94 12.40
CA LEU A 57 11.52 -5.67 13.03
C LEU A 57 10.39 -5.18 13.96
N ALA A 58 10.77 -4.57 15.08
CA ALA A 58 9.85 -3.85 15.93
C ALA A 58 9.38 -2.55 15.25
N GLN A 59 8.20 -2.05 15.61
CA GLN A 59 7.64 -0.82 15.02
C GLN A 59 8.57 0.40 15.16
N ARG A 60 9.35 0.46 16.25
CA ARG A 60 10.35 1.53 16.45
C ARG A 60 11.51 1.44 15.46
N GLU A 61 11.95 0.23 15.12
CA GLU A 61 13.00 0.01 14.13
C GLU A 61 12.49 0.33 12.72
N ILE A 62 11.26 -0.09 12.39
CA ILE A 62 10.59 0.27 11.13
C ILE A 62 10.47 1.80 11.00
N GLN A 63 10.08 2.48 12.09
CA GLN A 63 9.99 3.94 12.12
C GLN A 63 11.32 4.61 11.77
N GLN A 64 12.43 4.11 12.35
CA GLN A 64 13.78 4.63 12.11
C GLN A 64 14.24 4.38 10.67
N ILE A 65 14.06 3.15 10.16
CA ILE A 65 14.48 2.75 8.82
C ILE A 65 13.71 3.52 7.75
N LEU A 66 12.39 3.66 7.90
CA LEU A 66 11.53 4.33 6.93
C LEU A 66 11.43 5.85 7.14
N ASN A 67 12.18 6.40 8.11
CA ASN A 67 12.17 7.82 8.48
C ASN A 67 10.76 8.44 8.52
N THR A 68 9.83 7.76 9.18
CA THR A 68 8.42 8.18 9.24
C THR A 68 7.95 8.36 10.68
N SER A 69 6.72 8.83 10.86
CA SER A 69 6.15 9.01 12.18
C SER A 69 5.67 7.69 12.79
N ALA A 70 5.79 7.55 14.12
CA ALA A 70 5.17 6.45 14.85
C ALA A 70 3.65 6.35 14.58
N ALA A 71 2.98 7.49 14.36
CA ALA A 71 1.56 7.53 14.04
C ALA A 71 1.25 6.86 12.69
N THR A 72 2.11 7.04 11.67
CA THR A 72 1.97 6.39 10.37
C THR A 72 2.10 4.87 10.50
N ILE A 73 3.09 4.39 11.25
CA ILE A 73 3.28 2.96 11.53
C ILE A 73 2.09 2.39 12.30
N THR A 74 1.63 3.09 13.35
CA THR A 74 0.48 2.66 14.18
C THR A 74 -0.78 2.53 13.33
N ARG A 75 -1.03 3.47 12.42
CA ARG A 75 -2.16 3.38 11.47
C ARG A 75 -2.03 2.13 10.61
N GLY A 76 -0.87 1.86 10.02
CA GLY A 76 -0.62 0.64 9.24
C GLY A 76 -0.88 -0.64 10.05
N SER A 77 -0.35 -0.71 11.27
CA SER A 77 -0.55 -1.87 12.16
C SER A 77 -2.01 -2.10 12.52
N ASN A 78 -2.77 -1.03 12.80
CA ASN A 78 -4.19 -1.14 13.11
C ASN A 78 -5.00 -1.57 11.89
N MET A 79 -4.67 -1.06 10.70
CA MET A 79 -5.33 -1.48 9.46
C MET A 79 -5.11 -2.97 9.19
N ILE A 80 -3.89 -3.48 9.33
CA ILE A 80 -3.59 -4.92 9.15
C ILE A 80 -4.45 -5.81 10.05
N LYS A 81 -4.65 -5.42 11.31
CA LYS A 81 -5.43 -6.21 12.29
C LYS A 81 -6.92 -6.33 11.95
N ILE A 82 -7.48 -5.36 11.24
CA ILE A 82 -8.92 -5.31 10.93
C ILE A 82 -9.23 -5.80 9.52
N MET A 83 -8.21 -6.04 8.69
CA MET A 83 -8.38 -6.55 7.34
C MET A 83 -8.70 -8.05 7.34
N PRO A 84 -9.49 -8.54 6.36
CA PRO A 84 -9.77 -9.97 6.24
C PRO A 84 -8.47 -10.79 6.15
N PRO A 85 -8.35 -11.92 6.90
CA PRO A 85 -7.14 -12.74 6.89
C PRO A 85 -6.73 -13.21 5.49
N GLU A 86 -7.69 -13.69 4.70
CA GLU A 86 -7.47 -14.15 3.32
C GLU A 86 -6.88 -13.04 2.42
N PHE A 87 -7.37 -11.81 2.58
CA PHE A 87 -6.83 -10.66 1.86
C PHE A 87 -5.39 -10.35 2.30
N MET A 88 -5.10 -10.42 3.60
CA MET A 88 -3.74 -10.19 4.10
C MET A 88 -2.75 -11.26 3.66
N ASP A 89 -3.20 -12.52 3.55
CA ASP A 89 -2.42 -13.61 2.98
C ASP A 89 -2.12 -13.36 1.50
N TRP A 90 -3.12 -12.91 0.73
CA TRP A 90 -2.92 -12.50 -0.66
C TRP A 90 -1.91 -11.35 -0.78
N VAL A 91 -2.04 -10.29 0.03
CA VAL A 91 -1.09 -9.16 0.04
C VAL A 91 0.33 -9.65 0.34
N LYS A 92 0.50 -10.53 1.33
CA LYS A 92 1.81 -11.10 1.67
C LYS A 92 2.42 -11.88 0.50
N GLN A 93 1.61 -12.63 -0.25
CA GLN A 93 2.08 -13.34 -1.45
C GLN A 93 2.56 -12.37 -2.54
N GLN A 94 1.82 -11.29 -2.80
CA GLN A 94 2.21 -10.30 -3.81
C GLN A 94 3.51 -9.58 -3.44
N LEU A 95 3.68 -9.18 -2.18
CA LEU A 95 4.88 -8.48 -1.72
C LEU A 95 6.13 -9.38 -1.75
N ASN A 96 5.99 -10.66 -1.41
CA ASN A 96 7.09 -11.62 -1.49
C ASN A 96 7.53 -11.90 -2.94
N HIS A 97 6.61 -11.80 -3.91
CA HIS A 97 6.95 -11.98 -5.32
C HIS A 97 7.83 -10.84 -5.84
N ASN A 98 7.54 -9.60 -5.44
CA ASN A 98 8.33 -8.44 -5.86
C ASN A 98 9.75 -8.44 -5.28
N ASN A 99 9.92 -8.81 -4.00
CA ASN A 99 11.26 -8.85 -3.38
C ASN A 99 12.19 -9.93 -3.97
N LYS A 100 11.62 -11.03 -4.52
CA LYS A 100 12.45 -12.08 -5.13
C LYS A 100 12.95 -11.73 -6.52
N ASN A 101 12.24 -10.86 -7.25
CA ASN A 101 12.64 -10.47 -8.60
C ASN A 101 13.83 -9.52 -8.62
N GLU A 102 14.15 -8.84 -7.51
CA GLU A 102 15.35 -7.99 -7.40
C GLU A 102 16.63 -8.77 -7.05
N LEU A 103 16.51 -9.98 -6.47
CA LEU A 103 17.68 -10.78 -6.07
C LEU A 103 18.17 -11.77 -7.15
N GLY A 104 17.62 -11.69 -8.37
CA GLY A 104 17.92 -12.62 -9.47
C GLY A 104 18.80 -12.06 -10.59
N SER A 105 19.45 -10.91 -10.38
CA SER A 105 20.37 -10.32 -11.36
C SER A 105 21.81 -10.36 -10.85
N ASP A 106 22.39 -11.56 -10.80
CA ASP A 106 23.83 -11.81 -10.85
C ASP A 106 24.10 -12.95 -11.85
#